data_AF-A0A2S9FES7-F1
#
_entry.id   AF-A0A2S9FES7-F1
#
_cell.length_a   1.000
_cell.length_b   1.000
_cell.length_c   1.000
_cell.angle_alpha   90.00
_cell.angle_beta   90.00
_cell.angle_gamma   90.00
#
_symmetry.space_group_name_H-M   'P 1'
#
loop_
_entity.id
_entity.type
_entity.pdbx_description
1 polymer ?
#
loop_
_entity_poly.entity_id
_entity_poly.type
_entity_poly.pdbx_seq_one_letter_code
_entity_poly.pdbx_strand_id
1 'polypeptide(L)'
;MHIFTESNKDLRQTFMQEPFRSRGFPDYEMDWYGAPGGEYAKGTEGPNREYPGSDPALVAKHLFTDRGVDIAVLHPMTRGIMPDRHLGTAIAAAHNDMMVTRWLDHPEFGEKFRGTIRVNPDDIAGALRQIEKYKDHPRVVQLGVPLQSRELYGKPQFWPLWEAAVDANLPVAVHFEVGSGVMLPPTPNGLTRTYEQFVGFTALNFLYHLMNMIAEGVFERLPSLKFVWADGAADLLTPFMWRMDCFGRPHLEQTPWAP
;
A
#
# COMPACT_ATOMS: atom_id res chain seq x y z
N MET A 1 -5.31 6.05 6.76
CA MET A 1 -6.49 6.71 6.15
C MET A 1 -6.16 7.02 4.71
N HIS A 2 -7.11 6.80 3.81
CA HIS A 2 -6.90 6.94 2.37
C HIS A 2 -7.10 8.38 1.92
N ILE A 3 -6.17 8.85 1.07
CA ILE A 3 -6.26 10.16 0.45
C ILE A 3 -6.21 10.02 -1.07
N PHE A 4 -6.85 10.97 -1.74
CA PHE A 4 -7.09 10.93 -3.17
C PHE A 4 -6.88 12.30 -3.79
N THR A 5 -6.68 12.35 -5.10
CA THR A 5 -6.78 13.61 -5.84
C THR A 5 -8.24 14.05 -5.96
N GLU A 6 -8.48 15.34 -6.22
CA GLU A 6 -9.84 15.85 -6.43
C GLU A 6 -10.52 15.22 -7.65
N SER A 7 -9.72 14.83 -8.63
CA SER A 7 -10.17 14.10 -9.82
C SER A 7 -8.99 13.48 -10.58
N ASN A 8 -9.30 12.57 -11.51
CA ASN A 8 -8.31 12.08 -12.49
C ASN A 8 -7.63 13.21 -13.28
N LYS A 9 -8.38 14.28 -13.58
CA LYS A 9 -7.84 15.44 -14.29
C LYS A 9 -6.78 16.14 -13.44
N ASP A 10 -7.07 16.28 -12.15
CA ASP A 10 -6.15 16.87 -11.19
C ASP A 10 -4.86 16.03 -11.04
N LEU A 11 -4.96 14.71 -10.87
CA LEU A 11 -3.77 13.84 -10.87
C LEU A 11 -2.91 14.07 -12.12
N ARG A 12 -3.54 14.04 -13.31
CA ARG A 12 -2.84 14.17 -14.59
C ARG A 12 -2.20 15.52 -14.78
N GLN A 13 -2.94 16.60 -14.52
CA GLN A 13 -2.51 17.95 -14.88
C GLN A 13 -1.51 18.54 -13.87
N THR A 14 -1.64 18.15 -12.60
CA THR A 14 -0.84 18.73 -11.51
C THR A 14 0.39 17.90 -11.19
N PHE A 15 0.26 16.57 -11.14
CA PHE A 15 1.30 15.71 -10.53
C PHE A 15 2.00 14.77 -11.51
N MET A 16 1.38 14.45 -12.65
CA MET A 16 2.01 13.61 -13.66
C MET A 16 2.90 14.40 -14.62
N GLN A 17 4.03 13.80 -14.99
CA GLN A 17 5.00 14.37 -15.94
C GLN A 17 4.88 13.70 -17.31
N GLU A 18 5.36 14.36 -18.36
CA GLU A 18 5.50 13.73 -19.68
C GLU A 18 6.55 12.60 -19.65
N PRO A 19 6.36 11.52 -20.43
CA PRO A 19 5.27 11.28 -21.39
C PRO A 19 4.00 10.67 -20.78
N PHE A 20 3.98 10.40 -19.46
CA PHE A 20 2.88 9.69 -18.82
C PHE A 20 1.63 10.54 -18.65
N ARG A 21 1.77 11.86 -18.52
CA ARG A 21 0.65 12.81 -18.46
C ARG A 21 -0.22 12.76 -19.71
N SER A 22 0.38 12.72 -20.90
CA SER A 22 -0.34 12.67 -22.18
C SER A 22 -0.88 11.29 -22.52
N ARG A 23 -0.53 10.26 -21.74
CA ARG A 23 -0.94 8.88 -22.00
C ARG A 23 -2.36 8.63 -21.47
N GLY A 24 -3.18 7.99 -22.29
CA GLY A 24 -4.46 7.46 -21.84
C GLY A 24 -4.27 6.25 -20.91
N PHE A 25 -4.86 6.32 -19.72
CA PHE A 25 -5.06 5.17 -18.84
C PHE A 25 -6.51 5.18 -18.33
N PRO A 26 -7.10 4.00 -18.03
CA PRO A 26 -8.43 3.92 -17.45
C PRO A 26 -8.54 4.79 -16.20
N ASP A 27 -9.77 5.13 -15.82
CA ASP A 27 -10.01 5.73 -14.51
C ASP A 27 -9.35 4.83 -13.43
N TYR A 28 -8.35 5.38 -12.74
CA TYR A 28 -7.55 4.57 -11.83
C TYR A 28 -8.26 4.36 -10.50
N GLU A 29 -9.29 5.16 -10.20
CA GLU A 29 -10.10 5.07 -8.98
C GLU A 29 -11.19 3.99 -9.04
N MET A 30 -11.27 3.21 -10.13
CA MET A 30 -12.33 2.21 -10.32
C MET A 30 -11.98 0.86 -9.73
N ASP A 31 -12.78 0.42 -8.76
CA ASP A 31 -12.70 -0.94 -8.21
C ASP A 31 -13.44 -1.95 -9.07
N TRP A 32 -12.75 -3.04 -9.40
CA TRP A 32 -13.35 -4.12 -10.18
C TRP A 32 -14.35 -4.94 -9.35
N TYR A 33 -14.12 -5.00 -8.03
CA TYR A 33 -15.01 -5.58 -7.04
C TYR A 33 -15.49 -4.47 -6.12
N GLY A 34 -16.39 -3.62 -6.62
CA GLY A 34 -16.93 -2.51 -5.82
C GLY A 34 -17.79 -3.01 -4.66
N ALA A 35 -17.63 -2.38 -3.49
CA ALA A 35 -18.47 -2.65 -2.33
C ALA A 35 -19.94 -2.30 -2.62
N PRO A 36 -20.91 -3.17 -2.26
CA PRO A 36 -22.32 -2.82 -2.35
C PRO A 36 -22.64 -1.58 -1.50
N GLY A 37 -23.08 -0.49 -2.13
CA GLY A 37 -23.36 0.79 -1.46
C GLY A 37 -22.22 1.81 -1.49
N GLY A 38 -21.09 1.48 -2.14
CA GLY A 38 -19.92 2.35 -2.25
C GLY A 38 -18.88 2.12 -1.16
N GLU A 39 -17.69 2.66 -1.36
CA GLU A 39 -16.52 2.40 -0.49
C GLU A 39 -16.31 3.49 0.58
N TYR A 40 -17.02 4.60 0.46
CA TYR A 40 -16.84 5.75 1.33
C TYR A 40 -17.74 5.71 2.56
N ALA A 41 -17.18 6.19 3.68
CA ALA A 41 -17.94 6.40 4.88
C ALA A 41 -19.08 7.40 4.63
N LYS A 42 -20.26 7.11 5.19
CA LYS A 42 -21.44 7.96 5.00
C LYS A 42 -21.17 9.36 5.54
N GLY A 43 -21.47 10.38 4.73
CA GLY A 43 -21.40 11.79 5.13
C GLY A 43 -20.00 12.40 5.10
N THR A 44 -19.04 11.76 4.43
CA THR A 44 -17.69 12.31 4.24
C THR A 44 -17.48 12.97 2.87
N GLU A 45 -18.53 13.07 2.06
CA GLU A 45 -18.52 13.87 0.84
C GLU A 45 -18.42 15.36 1.19
N GLY A 46 -17.69 16.11 0.38
CA GLY A 46 -17.63 17.56 0.54
C GLY A 46 -18.97 18.25 0.25
N PRO A 47 -19.12 19.52 0.65
CA PRO A 47 -20.37 20.27 0.50
C PRO A 47 -20.83 20.40 -0.96
N ASN A 48 -19.92 20.34 -1.93
CA ASN A 48 -20.22 20.34 -3.36
C ASN A 48 -20.02 18.97 -4.01
N ARG A 49 -20.08 17.88 -3.22
CA ARG A 49 -19.80 16.50 -3.64
C ARG A 49 -18.35 16.26 -4.06
N GLU A 50 -17.43 16.98 -3.44
CA GLU A 50 -16.00 16.67 -3.53
C GLU A 50 -15.75 15.25 -3.01
N TYR A 51 -14.77 14.59 -3.61
CA TYR A 51 -14.46 13.20 -3.30
C TYR A 51 -13.99 13.05 -1.85
N PRO A 52 -14.49 12.07 -1.10
CA PRO A 52 -14.00 11.82 0.25
C PRO A 52 -12.50 11.59 0.26
N GLY A 53 -11.78 12.26 1.16
CA GLY A 53 -10.33 12.13 1.25
C GLY A 53 -9.53 12.94 0.21
N SER A 54 -10.16 13.86 -0.53
CA SER A 54 -9.42 14.77 -1.44
C SER A 54 -9.11 16.16 -0.87
N ASP A 55 -9.79 16.57 0.21
CA ASP A 55 -9.63 17.89 0.84
C ASP A 55 -9.05 17.76 2.26
N PRO A 56 -7.88 18.37 2.55
CA PRO A 56 -7.24 18.31 3.87
C PRO A 56 -8.09 18.88 5.02
N ALA A 57 -8.83 19.96 4.81
CA ALA A 57 -9.63 20.61 5.85
C ALA A 57 -10.86 19.75 6.21
N LEU A 58 -11.53 19.17 5.21
CA LEU A 58 -12.66 18.27 5.43
C LEU A 58 -12.21 17.01 6.19
N VAL A 59 -11.08 16.44 5.80
CA VAL A 59 -10.48 15.30 6.48
C VAL A 59 -10.07 15.65 7.91
N ALA A 60 -9.40 16.79 8.10
CA ALA A 60 -8.96 17.24 9.42
C ALA A 60 -10.15 17.42 10.36
N LYS A 61 -11.26 18.00 9.89
CA LYS A 61 -12.51 18.09 10.66
C LYS A 61 -12.99 16.71 11.10
N HIS A 62 -13.14 15.77 10.15
CA HIS A 62 -13.67 14.45 10.48
C HIS A 62 -12.76 13.61 11.39
N LEU A 63 -11.44 13.68 11.19
CA LEU A 63 -10.51 12.89 11.99
C LEU A 63 -10.21 13.55 13.33
N PHE A 64 -9.82 14.81 13.32
CA PHE A 64 -9.26 15.48 14.50
C PHE A 64 -10.34 16.13 15.37
N THR A 65 -11.40 16.67 14.77
CA THR A 65 -12.49 17.31 15.52
C THR A 65 -13.58 16.31 15.87
N ASP A 66 -14.16 15.64 14.87
CA ASP A 66 -15.35 14.81 15.08
C ASP A 66 -15.03 13.47 15.77
N ARG A 67 -13.84 12.91 15.51
CA ARG A 67 -13.42 11.58 16.00
C ARG A 67 -12.30 11.61 17.05
N GLY A 68 -11.68 12.77 17.27
CA GLY A 68 -10.63 12.95 18.28
C GLY A 68 -9.31 12.21 17.98
N VAL A 69 -8.99 11.98 16.70
CA VAL A 69 -7.69 11.40 16.31
C VAL A 69 -6.58 12.44 16.53
N ASP A 70 -5.44 12.04 17.11
CA ASP A 70 -4.31 12.94 17.31
C ASP A 70 -3.42 13.07 16.06
N ILE A 71 -3.10 11.94 15.44
CA ILE A 71 -2.23 11.83 14.26
C ILE A 71 -2.86 10.84 13.27
N ALA A 72 -2.85 11.20 11.98
CA ALA A 72 -3.32 10.34 10.91
C ALA A 72 -2.19 9.97 9.94
N VAL A 73 -1.96 8.67 9.76
CA VAL A 73 -1.06 8.15 8.71
C VAL A 73 -1.86 8.05 7.40
N LEU A 74 -1.44 8.86 6.43
CA LEU A 74 -2.02 8.98 5.11
C LEU A 74 -1.46 7.89 4.21
N HIS A 75 -2.35 7.25 3.45
CA HIS A 75 -2.03 6.22 2.47
C HIS A 75 -2.68 6.57 1.14
N PRO A 76 -1.92 7.12 0.17
CA PRO A 76 -2.44 7.34 -1.17
C PRO A 76 -2.72 6.01 -1.87
N MET A 77 -3.94 5.81 -2.33
CA MET A 77 -4.33 4.57 -3.02
C MET A 77 -3.81 4.57 -4.45
N THR A 78 -3.17 3.48 -4.87
CA THR A 78 -2.68 3.29 -6.24
C THR A 78 -3.49 2.27 -7.02
N ARG A 79 -4.47 1.62 -6.37
CA ARG A 79 -5.51 0.76 -6.99
C ARG A 79 -4.93 -0.42 -7.76
N GLY A 80 -3.93 -1.08 -7.16
CA GLY A 80 -3.36 -2.36 -7.60
C GLY A 80 -2.14 -2.25 -8.51
N ILE A 81 -1.78 -3.37 -9.15
CA ILE A 81 -0.61 -3.47 -10.04
C ILE A 81 -1.02 -3.44 -11.51
N MET A 82 -0.41 -2.54 -12.27
CA MET A 82 -0.65 -2.39 -13.70
C MET A 82 0.31 -3.21 -14.57
N PRO A 83 -0.11 -3.62 -15.78
CA PRO A 83 0.79 -4.25 -16.75
C PRO A 83 2.02 -3.40 -17.09
N ASP A 84 1.82 -2.08 -17.19
CA ASP A 84 2.90 -1.14 -17.43
C ASP A 84 3.50 -0.65 -16.10
N ARG A 85 4.60 -1.29 -15.71
CA ARG A 85 5.31 -0.94 -14.48
C ARG A 85 5.82 0.50 -14.45
N HIS A 86 6.19 1.09 -15.60
CA HIS A 86 6.72 2.45 -15.63
C HIS A 86 5.61 3.48 -15.42
N LEU A 87 4.43 3.23 -16.00
CA LEU A 87 3.24 3.99 -15.67
C LEU A 87 2.87 3.81 -14.19
N GLY A 88 2.97 2.60 -13.63
CA GLY A 88 2.72 2.34 -12.20
C GLY A 88 3.65 3.13 -11.28
N THR A 89 4.94 3.16 -11.59
CA THR A 89 5.92 3.99 -10.90
C THR A 89 5.58 5.48 -11.02
N ALA A 90 5.17 5.95 -12.21
CA ALA A 90 4.81 7.35 -12.42
C ALA A 90 3.56 7.76 -11.64
N ILE A 91 2.54 6.90 -11.57
CA ILE A 91 1.33 7.13 -10.78
C ILE A 91 1.67 7.14 -9.29
N ALA A 92 2.46 6.18 -8.78
CA ALA A 92 2.90 6.17 -7.39
C ALA A 92 3.68 7.45 -7.02
N ALA A 93 4.58 7.89 -7.91
CA ALA A 93 5.33 9.13 -7.72
C ALA A 93 4.43 10.37 -7.69
N ALA A 94 3.42 10.44 -8.56
CA ALA A 94 2.43 11.52 -8.58
C ALA A 94 1.61 11.57 -7.28
N HIS A 95 1.22 10.40 -6.75
CA HIS A 95 0.53 10.31 -5.47
C HIS A 95 1.41 10.74 -4.28
N ASN A 96 2.69 10.39 -4.31
CA ASN A 96 3.63 10.87 -3.29
C ASN A 96 3.78 12.38 -3.32
N ASP A 97 3.90 12.97 -4.52
CA ASP A 97 4.00 14.42 -4.70
C ASP A 97 2.73 15.13 -4.21
N MET A 98 1.56 14.58 -4.55
CA MET A 98 0.27 15.06 -4.03
C MET A 98 0.20 15.00 -2.51
N MET A 99 0.55 13.87 -1.91
CA MET A 99 0.54 13.70 -0.46
C MET A 99 1.47 14.70 0.22
N VAL A 100 2.70 14.83 -0.26
CA VAL A 100 3.68 15.74 0.35
C VAL A 100 3.20 17.18 0.23
N THR A 101 2.91 17.65 -0.99
CA THR A 101 2.64 19.06 -1.25
C THR A 101 1.30 19.55 -0.70
N ARG A 102 0.25 18.72 -0.73
CA ARG A 102 -1.10 19.14 -0.28
C ARG A 102 -1.43 18.78 1.15
N TRP A 103 -0.83 17.71 1.67
CA TRP A 103 -1.23 17.18 2.98
C TRP A 103 -0.14 17.38 4.01
N LEU A 104 1.06 16.85 3.76
CA LEU A 104 2.13 16.95 4.73
C LEU A 104 2.58 18.40 4.86
N ASP A 105 2.79 19.10 3.75
CA ASP A 105 3.22 20.50 3.72
C ASP A 105 2.08 21.51 3.89
N HIS A 106 0.87 21.02 4.21
CA HIS A 106 -0.26 21.89 4.49
C HIS A 106 0.06 22.81 5.69
N PRO A 107 -0.10 24.14 5.57
CA PRO A 107 0.37 25.09 6.59
C PRO A 107 -0.34 24.92 7.94
N GLU A 108 -1.62 24.56 7.93
CA GLU A 108 -2.42 24.40 9.15
C GLU A 108 -2.44 22.96 9.70
N PHE A 109 -2.68 21.96 8.85
CA PHE A 109 -2.94 20.59 9.29
C PHE A 109 -1.73 19.65 9.17
N GLY A 110 -0.66 20.07 8.49
CA GLY A 110 0.49 19.23 8.15
C GLY A 110 1.14 18.53 9.34
N GLU A 111 1.21 19.21 10.50
CA GLU A 111 1.78 18.66 11.73
C GLU A 111 1.03 17.44 12.29
N LYS A 112 -0.26 17.30 11.95
CA LYS A 112 -1.09 16.16 12.39
C LYS A 112 -1.12 15.01 11.38
N PHE A 113 -0.51 15.19 10.21
CA PHE A 113 -0.43 14.16 9.19
C PHE A 113 0.94 13.50 9.14
N ARG A 114 0.96 12.20 8.83
CA ARG A 114 2.16 11.42 8.52
C ARG A 114 1.97 10.69 7.21
N GLY A 115 3.01 10.55 6.41
CA GLY A 115 2.93 10.04 5.04
C GLY A 115 3.43 8.62 4.85
N THR A 116 2.73 7.89 3.99
CA THR A 116 3.17 6.60 3.42
C THR A 116 3.69 6.84 2.01
N ILE A 117 5.00 6.67 1.79
CA ILE A 117 5.58 6.81 0.45
C ILE A 117 5.28 5.56 -0.36
N ARG A 118 4.47 5.71 -1.40
CA ARG A 118 4.08 4.66 -2.34
C ARG A 118 5.25 4.32 -3.25
N VAL A 119 5.58 3.04 -3.33
CA VAL A 119 6.61 2.53 -4.23
C VAL A 119 6.06 1.37 -5.05
N ASN A 120 6.58 1.18 -6.26
CA ASN A 120 6.18 0.09 -7.14
C ASN A 120 7.20 -1.07 -7.07
N PRO A 121 6.86 -2.22 -6.46
CA PRO A 121 7.78 -3.35 -6.33
C PRO A 121 8.17 -3.99 -7.67
N ASP A 122 7.38 -3.79 -8.74
CA ASP A 122 7.69 -4.30 -10.09
C ASP A 122 8.78 -3.50 -10.83
N ASP A 123 9.14 -2.33 -10.30
CA ASP A 123 10.20 -1.46 -10.81
C ASP A 123 11.11 -1.06 -9.64
N ILE A 124 11.98 -1.98 -9.23
CA ILE A 124 12.92 -1.79 -8.10
C ILE A 124 13.72 -0.49 -8.26
N ALA A 125 14.24 -0.22 -9.45
CA ALA A 125 15.00 1.02 -9.70
C ALA A 125 14.14 2.27 -9.50
N GLY A 126 12.87 2.24 -9.94
CA GLY A 126 11.89 3.30 -9.68
C GLY A 126 11.53 3.47 -8.21
N ALA A 127 11.30 2.36 -7.51
CA ALA A 127 11.02 2.34 -6.09
C ALA A 127 12.16 2.96 -5.27
N LEU A 128 13.40 2.55 -5.52
CA LEU A 128 14.58 3.08 -4.82
C LEU A 128 14.73 4.60 -5.03
N ARG A 129 14.45 5.12 -6.23
CA ARG A 129 14.45 6.57 -6.47
C ARG A 129 13.40 7.32 -5.66
N GLN A 130 12.23 6.74 -5.45
CA GLN A 130 11.19 7.35 -4.62
C GLN A 130 11.56 7.34 -3.14
N ILE A 131 12.16 6.24 -2.66
CA ILE A 131 12.67 6.16 -1.28
C ILE A 131 13.73 7.23 -1.06
N GLU A 132 14.73 7.31 -1.93
CA GLU A 132 15.81 8.29 -1.81
C GLU A 132 15.29 9.73 -1.79
N LYS A 133 14.27 10.04 -2.61
CA LYS A 133 13.67 11.38 -2.67
C LYS A 133 13.03 11.81 -1.34
N TYR A 134 12.45 10.86 -0.59
CA TYR A 134 11.55 11.19 0.53
C TYR A 134 11.98 10.63 1.89
N LYS A 135 13.04 9.82 1.97
CA LYS A 135 13.52 9.19 3.22
C LYS A 135 13.79 10.19 4.35
N ASP A 136 14.26 11.40 4.01
CA ASP A 136 14.61 12.44 4.97
C ASP A 136 13.45 13.42 5.25
N HIS A 137 12.28 13.20 4.65
CA HIS A 137 11.13 14.08 4.87
C HIS A 137 10.57 13.86 6.30
N PRO A 138 10.48 14.90 7.15
CA PRO A 138 10.25 14.74 8.60
C PRO A 138 8.89 14.14 8.96
N ARG A 139 7.94 14.18 8.02
CA ARG A 139 6.58 13.65 8.19
C ARG A 139 6.33 12.34 7.44
N VAL A 140 7.32 11.79 6.74
CA VAL A 140 7.23 10.44 6.15
C VAL A 140 7.57 9.41 7.21
N VAL A 141 6.72 8.39 7.37
CA VAL A 141 6.86 7.41 8.47
C VAL A 141 6.85 5.96 8.03
N GLN A 142 6.53 5.68 6.76
CA GLN A 142 6.52 4.33 6.23
C GLN A 142 6.60 4.30 4.71
N LEU A 143 7.06 3.18 4.17
CA LEU A 143 6.94 2.83 2.75
C LEU A 143 5.65 2.06 2.53
N GLY A 144 4.98 2.29 1.41
CA GLY A 144 3.74 1.62 1.04
C GLY A 144 3.92 0.74 -0.18
N VAL A 145 3.57 -0.54 -0.05
CA VAL A 145 3.50 -1.50 -1.16
C VAL A 145 2.10 -2.13 -1.24
N PRO A 146 1.64 -2.55 -2.43
CA PRO A 146 0.33 -3.17 -2.59
C PRO A 146 0.32 -4.60 -2.00
N LEU A 147 -0.80 -5.03 -1.41
CA LEU A 147 -0.98 -6.46 -1.09
C LEU A 147 -1.07 -7.29 -2.37
N GLN A 148 -1.73 -6.73 -3.39
CA GLN A 148 -1.81 -7.32 -4.70
C GLN A 148 -0.40 -7.30 -5.32
N SER A 149 0.30 -8.43 -5.32
CA SER A 149 1.61 -8.56 -5.94
C SER A 149 1.61 -9.62 -7.05
N ARG A 150 2.57 -9.51 -7.97
CA ARG A 150 2.86 -10.57 -8.97
C ARG A 150 3.62 -11.74 -8.35
N GLU A 151 4.31 -11.48 -7.25
CA GLU A 151 5.24 -12.39 -6.61
C GLU A 151 5.26 -12.18 -5.09
N LEU A 152 5.61 -13.20 -4.33
CA LEU A 152 5.66 -13.14 -2.87
C LEU A 152 6.86 -12.32 -2.39
N TYR A 153 6.65 -11.54 -1.34
CA TYR A 153 7.62 -10.55 -0.84
C TYR A 153 8.85 -11.14 -0.16
N GLY A 154 8.88 -12.45 0.08
CA GLY A 154 10.07 -13.15 0.55
C GLY A 154 11.14 -13.31 -0.53
N LYS A 155 10.78 -13.25 -1.81
CA LYS A 155 11.69 -13.56 -2.91
C LYS A 155 12.88 -12.59 -3.01
N PRO A 156 14.09 -13.07 -3.37
CA PRO A 156 15.31 -12.25 -3.45
C PRO A 156 15.21 -10.99 -4.32
N GLN A 157 14.37 -11.01 -5.34
CA GLN A 157 14.11 -9.85 -6.20
C GLN A 157 13.61 -8.60 -5.45
N PHE A 158 13.00 -8.77 -4.27
CA PHE A 158 12.50 -7.67 -3.45
C PHE A 158 13.47 -7.25 -2.33
N TRP A 159 14.53 -8.03 -2.07
CA TRP A 159 15.47 -7.72 -0.99
C TRP A 159 16.14 -6.34 -1.11
N PRO A 160 16.52 -5.84 -2.30
CA PRO A 160 17.05 -4.48 -2.42
C PRO A 160 16.07 -3.41 -1.92
N LEU A 161 14.76 -3.66 -2.05
CA LEU A 161 13.72 -2.75 -1.56
C LEU A 161 13.63 -2.78 -0.03
N TRP A 162 13.77 -3.96 0.57
CA TRP A 162 13.77 -4.14 2.02
C TRP A 162 15.04 -3.61 2.68
N GLU A 163 16.20 -3.79 2.04
CA GLU A 163 17.48 -3.19 2.43
C GLU A 163 17.35 -1.65 2.45
N ALA A 164 16.78 -1.06 1.39
CA ALA A 164 16.54 0.38 1.35
C ALA A 164 15.52 0.87 2.41
N ALA A 165 14.52 0.06 2.76
CA ALA A 165 13.59 0.38 3.85
C ALA A 165 14.30 0.42 5.21
N VAL A 166 15.20 -0.54 5.46
CA VAL A 166 16.03 -0.58 6.67
C VAL A 166 16.98 0.61 6.72
N ASP A 167 17.67 0.92 5.62
CA ASP A 167 18.60 2.06 5.53
C ASP A 167 17.89 3.40 5.77
N ALA A 168 16.65 3.55 5.27
CA ALA A 168 15.81 4.70 5.52
C ALA A 168 15.17 4.72 6.92
N ASN A 169 15.31 3.64 7.71
CA ASN A 169 14.62 3.42 8.98
C ASN A 169 13.10 3.58 8.86
N LEU A 170 12.52 3.10 7.75
CA LEU A 170 11.10 3.15 7.46
C LEU A 170 10.49 1.74 7.49
N PRO A 171 9.44 1.49 8.28
CA PRO A 171 8.66 0.26 8.16
C PRO A 171 7.98 0.18 6.79
N VAL A 172 7.73 -1.06 6.32
CA VAL A 172 6.99 -1.35 5.10
C VAL A 172 5.55 -1.67 5.45
N ALA A 173 4.63 -0.79 5.06
CA ALA A 173 3.20 -1.03 5.12
C ALA A 173 2.70 -1.71 3.84
N VAL A 174 2.20 -2.93 3.98
CA VAL A 174 1.50 -3.65 2.92
C VAL A 174 0.02 -3.38 3.06
N HIS A 175 -0.63 -2.96 1.99
CA HIS A 175 -2.03 -2.53 2.04
C HIS A 175 -2.85 -3.11 0.90
N PHE A 176 -4.08 -3.52 1.19
CA PHE A 176 -5.02 -3.98 0.16
C PHE A 176 -5.52 -2.80 -0.69
N GLU A 177 -5.21 -2.80 -1.98
CA GLU A 177 -5.49 -1.66 -2.87
C GLU A 177 -6.84 -1.74 -3.60
N VAL A 178 -7.67 -2.77 -3.32
CA VAL A 178 -9.00 -3.07 -3.92
C VAL A 178 -9.13 -3.15 -5.46
N GLY A 179 -8.18 -2.62 -6.22
CA GLY A 179 -8.10 -2.74 -7.67
C GLY A 179 -7.66 -4.12 -8.14
N SER A 180 -7.94 -4.40 -9.42
CA SER A 180 -7.55 -5.63 -10.12
C SER A 180 -6.70 -5.28 -11.34
N GLY A 181 -5.61 -6.02 -11.53
CA GLY A 181 -4.68 -5.80 -12.62
C GLY A 181 -3.93 -7.08 -12.98
N VAL A 182 -2.60 -7.03 -13.01
CA VAL A 182 -1.77 -8.20 -13.39
C VAL A 182 -1.20 -8.97 -12.19
N MET A 183 -1.78 -8.75 -11.02
CA MET A 183 -1.52 -9.45 -9.77
C MET A 183 -1.84 -10.95 -9.84
N LEU A 184 -1.30 -11.72 -8.91
CA LEU A 184 -1.77 -13.09 -8.70
C LEU A 184 -3.20 -13.12 -8.15
N PRO A 185 -4.01 -14.14 -8.49
CA PRO A 185 -5.34 -14.28 -7.94
C PRO A 185 -5.32 -14.43 -6.41
N PRO A 186 -6.34 -13.94 -5.69
CA PRO A 186 -6.40 -14.02 -4.23
C PRO A 186 -6.62 -15.44 -3.70
N THR A 187 -6.83 -16.42 -4.59
CA THR A 187 -6.94 -17.84 -4.23
C THR A 187 -6.04 -18.69 -5.13
N PRO A 188 -5.56 -19.85 -4.65
CA PRO A 188 -4.85 -20.81 -5.50
C PRO A 188 -5.66 -21.34 -6.69
N ASN A 189 -7.00 -21.21 -6.64
CA ASN A 189 -7.91 -21.68 -7.68
C ASN A 189 -8.32 -20.59 -8.68
N GLY A 190 -7.67 -19.43 -8.66
CA GLY A 190 -7.92 -18.34 -9.59
C GLY A 190 -8.74 -17.19 -9.01
N LEU A 191 -9.32 -16.40 -9.92
CA LEU A 191 -10.03 -15.17 -9.59
C LEU A 191 -11.41 -15.43 -8.97
N THR A 192 -11.81 -14.52 -8.08
CA THR A 192 -13.11 -14.53 -7.42
C THR A 192 -14.18 -13.92 -8.32
N ARG A 193 -15.47 -14.22 -8.07
CA ARG A 193 -16.58 -13.75 -8.92
C ARG A 193 -17.37 -12.59 -8.33
N THR A 194 -17.42 -12.48 -7.01
CA THR A 194 -18.22 -11.48 -6.29
C THR A 194 -17.36 -10.72 -5.30
N TYR A 195 -17.86 -9.57 -4.83
CA TYR A 195 -17.23 -8.78 -3.78
C TYR A 195 -16.96 -9.60 -2.51
N GLU A 196 -17.97 -10.34 -2.04
CA GLU A 196 -17.87 -11.21 -0.87
C GLU A 196 -16.70 -12.19 -0.99
N GLN A 197 -16.57 -12.86 -2.15
CA GLN A 197 -15.46 -13.77 -2.39
C GLN A 197 -14.13 -13.03 -2.45
N PHE A 198 -14.06 -11.89 -3.15
CA PHE A 198 -12.82 -11.14 -3.32
C PHE A 198 -12.27 -10.67 -1.98
N VAL A 199 -13.08 -9.95 -1.20
CA VAL A 199 -12.65 -9.42 0.10
C VAL A 199 -12.50 -10.53 1.13
N GLY A 200 -13.42 -11.51 1.15
CA GLY A 200 -13.37 -12.63 2.09
C GLY A 200 -12.12 -13.51 1.94
N PHE A 201 -11.64 -13.71 0.71
CA PHE A 201 -10.43 -14.52 0.47
C PHE A 201 -9.13 -13.70 0.46
N THR A 202 -9.18 -12.38 0.45
CA THR A 202 -7.97 -11.53 0.42
C THR A 202 -7.05 -11.76 1.62
N ALA A 203 -7.59 -12.20 2.76
CA ALA A 203 -6.80 -12.58 3.93
C ALA A 203 -5.72 -13.65 3.62
N LEU A 204 -5.95 -14.52 2.64
CA LEU A 204 -4.99 -15.54 2.21
C LEU A 204 -3.72 -14.93 1.61
N ASN A 205 -3.82 -13.79 0.91
CA ASN A 205 -2.65 -13.12 0.34
C ASN A 205 -1.71 -12.61 1.43
N PHE A 206 -2.25 -11.98 2.48
CA PHE A 206 -1.46 -11.51 3.63
C PHE A 206 -0.63 -12.66 4.23
N LEU A 207 -1.29 -13.79 4.44
CA LEU A 207 -0.65 -14.98 4.99
C LEU A 207 0.41 -15.53 4.03
N TYR A 208 0.14 -15.63 2.73
CA TYR A 208 1.14 -16.13 1.79
C TYR A 208 2.39 -15.24 1.73
N HIS A 209 2.22 -13.91 1.77
CA HIS A 209 3.35 -13.00 1.82
C HIS A 209 4.16 -13.20 3.12
N LEU A 210 3.50 -13.11 4.28
CA LEU A 210 4.19 -13.23 5.58
C LEU A 210 4.89 -14.59 5.75
N MET A 211 4.19 -15.69 5.48
CA MET A 211 4.74 -17.03 5.68
C MET A 211 5.89 -17.32 4.71
N ASN A 212 5.81 -16.83 3.46
CA ASN A 212 6.93 -16.91 2.53
C ASN A 212 8.13 -16.09 3.01
N MET A 213 7.92 -14.86 3.49
CA MET A 213 9.01 -14.03 4.01
C MET A 213 9.74 -14.66 5.19
N ILE A 214 9.00 -15.32 6.11
CA ILE A 214 9.59 -16.05 7.24
C ILE A 214 10.41 -17.23 6.72
N ALA A 215 9.85 -18.08 5.86
CA ALA A 215 10.53 -19.25 5.32
C ALA A 215 11.78 -18.89 4.48
N GLU A 216 11.75 -17.78 3.75
CA GLU A 216 12.90 -17.23 2.99
C GLU A 216 13.95 -16.55 3.88
N GLY A 217 13.73 -16.44 5.19
CA GLY A 217 14.70 -15.87 6.13
C GLY A 217 14.86 -14.36 6.03
N VAL A 218 13.87 -13.64 5.48
CA VAL A 218 13.99 -12.19 5.25
C VAL A 218 14.26 -11.43 6.54
N PHE A 219 13.55 -11.78 7.63
CA PHE A 219 13.70 -11.11 8.92
C PHE A 219 15.00 -11.49 9.64
N GLU A 220 15.59 -12.64 9.31
CA GLU A 220 16.87 -13.10 9.88
C GLU A 220 18.04 -12.41 9.17
N ARG A 221 17.91 -12.22 7.86
CA ARG A 221 18.83 -11.40 7.06
C ARG A 221 18.77 -9.93 7.44
N LEU A 222 17.56 -9.39 7.66
CA LEU A 222 17.30 -7.97 7.91
C LEU A 222 16.56 -7.80 9.26
N PRO A 223 17.24 -7.96 10.41
CA PRO A 223 16.60 -7.99 11.72
C PRO A 223 15.93 -6.66 12.13
N SER A 224 16.32 -5.55 11.52
CA SER A 224 15.71 -4.23 11.75
C SER A 224 14.47 -3.98 10.88
N LEU A 225 14.20 -4.84 9.89
CA LEU A 225 13.08 -4.69 8.97
C LEU A 225 11.76 -4.87 9.70
N LYS A 226 10.81 -3.96 9.47
CA LYS A 226 9.47 -4.01 10.06
C LYS A 226 8.43 -4.00 8.96
N PHE A 227 7.50 -4.95 9.03
CA PHE A 227 6.33 -5.00 8.16
C PHE A 227 5.05 -4.68 8.95
N VAL A 228 4.19 -3.85 8.36
CA VAL A 228 2.85 -3.55 8.86
C VAL A 228 1.85 -4.08 7.84
N TRP A 229 1.10 -5.11 8.21
CA TRP A 229 0.02 -5.64 7.40
C TRP A 229 -1.25 -4.81 7.66
N ALA A 230 -1.45 -3.77 6.85
CA ALA A 230 -2.60 -2.89 6.95
C ALA A 230 -3.82 -3.54 6.27
N ASP A 231 -4.99 -3.38 6.87
CA ASP A 231 -6.28 -3.84 6.36
C ASP A 231 -6.54 -5.37 6.33
N GLY A 232 -5.88 -6.18 7.17
CA GLY A 232 -6.50 -7.46 7.57
C GLY A 232 -5.61 -8.64 8.00
N ALA A 233 -6.27 -9.81 8.01
CA ALA A 233 -5.76 -11.16 8.29
C ALA A 233 -5.21 -11.45 9.70
N ALA A 234 -5.30 -10.51 10.63
CA ALA A 234 -4.85 -10.71 12.01
C ALA A 234 -5.58 -11.88 12.71
N ASP A 235 -6.86 -12.07 12.39
CA ASP A 235 -7.72 -13.15 12.87
C ASP A 235 -7.26 -14.56 12.43
N LEU A 236 -6.49 -14.65 11.33
CA LEU A 236 -5.98 -15.91 10.80
C LEU A 236 -4.52 -16.21 11.19
N LEU A 237 -3.83 -15.30 11.88
CA LEU A 237 -2.41 -15.49 12.21
C LEU A 237 -2.19 -16.71 13.10
N THR A 238 -2.95 -16.85 14.19
CA THR A 238 -2.78 -17.93 15.16
C THR A 238 -2.85 -19.34 14.53
N PRO A 239 -3.90 -19.71 13.77
CA PRO A 239 -3.94 -21.04 13.17
C PRO A 239 -2.83 -21.27 12.14
N PHE A 240 -2.36 -20.24 11.43
CA PHE A 240 -1.26 -20.40 10.47
C PHE A 240 0.11 -20.47 11.15
N MET A 241 0.33 -19.74 12.24
CA MET A 241 1.53 -19.89 13.07
C MET A 241 1.67 -21.32 13.57
N TRP A 242 0.60 -21.93 14.11
CA TRP A 242 0.63 -23.32 14.55
C TRP A 242 0.97 -24.30 13.42
N ARG A 243 0.47 -24.05 12.20
CA ARG A 243 0.80 -24.89 11.04
C ARG A 243 2.27 -24.73 10.66
N MET A 244 2.78 -23.51 10.61
CA MET A 244 4.18 -23.25 10.28
C MET A 244 5.11 -23.85 11.34
N ASP A 245 4.80 -23.74 12.63
CA ASP A 245 5.59 -24.38 13.69
C ASP A 245 5.56 -25.91 13.59
N CYS A 246 4.39 -26.49 13.30
CA CYS A 246 4.21 -27.94 13.19
C CYS A 246 5.02 -28.55 12.04
N PHE A 247 5.06 -27.88 10.88
CA PHE A 247 5.75 -28.39 9.69
C PHE A 247 7.14 -27.80 9.46
N GLY A 248 7.47 -26.65 10.04
CA GLY A 248 8.77 -26.00 9.88
C GLY A 248 9.82 -26.53 10.85
N ARG A 249 9.51 -26.56 12.15
CA ARG A 249 10.48 -26.97 13.19
C ARG A 249 11.04 -28.39 13.05
N PRO A 250 10.27 -29.39 12.56
CA PRO A 250 10.85 -30.71 12.30
C PRO A 250 11.78 -30.76 11.07
N HIS A 251 11.78 -29.72 10.24
CA HIS A 251 12.45 -29.66 8.93
C HIS A 251 13.43 -28.48 8.82
N LEU A 252 14.11 -28.13 9.92
CA LEU A 252 15.07 -27.03 9.96
C LEU A 252 16.22 -27.19 8.94
N GLU A 253 16.49 -28.41 8.47
CA GLU A 253 17.44 -28.64 7.37
C GLU A 253 17.06 -27.93 6.06
N GLN A 254 15.77 -27.61 5.85
CA GLN A 254 15.28 -26.92 4.66
C GLN A 254 15.26 -25.40 4.82
N THR A 255 15.16 -24.91 6.05
CA THR A 255 15.17 -23.46 6.39
C THR A 255 16.11 -23.20 7.57
N PRO A 256 17.41 -23.49 7.46
CA PRO A 256 18.34 -23.44 8.60
C PRO A 256 18.56 -22.03 9.15
N TRP A 257 18.16 -21.01 8.40
CA TRP A 257 18.20 -19.61 8.80
C TRP A 257 16.95 -19.15 9.55
N ALA A 258 15.83 -19.89 9.55
CA ALA A 258 14.58 -19.54 10.22
C ALA A 258 14.21 -20.63 11.26
N PRO A 259 14.89 -20.65 12.42
CA PRO A 259 14.74 -21.69 13.44
C PRO A 259 13.42 -21.66 14.22
#